data_AF-A0A2N7Q7C7-F1
#
_entry.id   AF-A0A2N7Q7C7-F1
#
_cell.length_a   1.000
_cell.length_b   1.000
_cell.length_c   1.000
_cell.angle_alpha   90.00
_cell.angle_beta   90.00
_cell.angle_gamma   90.00
#
_symmetry.space_group_name_H-M   'P 1'
#
loop_
_entity.id
_entity.type
_entity.pdbx_description
1 polymer ?
#
loop_
_entity_poly.entity_id
_entity_poly.type
_entity_poly.pdbx_seq_one_letter_code
_entity_poly.pdbx_strand_id
1 'polypeptide(L)'
;MNYPKNFSSQSARPTPNNDNKVNEARIKKVLDGDAAEMNKYANELAEYYLPGKENEKLSTSQIRNFLDEIQKMKEFSANKLQLLRPKLAYAAGRHKGRVRDFRDLIEKLIEKTNKDNFDHFKNFVEAIVAYHRFHGGK
;
A
#
# COMPACT_ATOMS: atom_id res chain seq x y z
N MET A 1 -3.13 55.43 1.05
CA MET A 1 -1.69 55.24 0.74
C MET A 1 -1.41 53.74 0.76
N ASN A 2 -1.19 53.14 -0.41
CA ASN A 2 -1.06 51.69 -0.62
C ASN A 2 0.36 51.20 -0.28
N TYR A 3 0.48 50.13 0.50
CA TYR A 3 1.71 49.33 0.59
C TYR A 3 1.66 48.19 -0.45
N PRO A 4 2.68 48.02 -1.31
CA PRO A 4 2.75 46.86 -2.18
C PRO A 4 3.23 45.62 -1.40
N LYS A 5 2.45 44.53 -1.48
CA LYS A 5 2.85 43.19 -1.03
C LYS A 5 3.81 42.58 -2.06
N ASN A 6 5.10 42.56 -1.74
CA ASN A 6 6.07 41.74 -2.46
C ASN A 6 6.03 40.30 -1.90
N PHE A 7 5.37 39.40 -2.64
CA PHE A 7 5.51 37.95 -2.41
C PHE A 7 6.80 37.47 -3.07
N SER A 8 7.80 37.22 -2.23
CA SER A 8 9.07 36.62 -2.61
C SER A 8 8.84 35.22 -3.18
N SER A 9 9.50 34.98 -4.30
CA SER A 9 9.49 33.78 -5.13
C SER A 9 9.82 32.52 -4.31
N GLN A 10 8.82 31.66 -4.10
CA GLN A 10 9.09 30.28 -3.70
C GLN A 10 9.59 29.53 -4.93
N SER A 11 10.90 29.30 -4.96
CA SER A 11 11.57 28.29 -5.78
C SER A 11 10.76 26.99 -5.79
N ALA A 12 10.23 26.64 -6.96
CA ALA A 12 9.48 25.43 -7.20
C ALA A 12 10.30 24.21 -6.76
N ARG A 13 9.87 23.58 -5.66
CA ARG A 13 10.31 22.23 -5.33
C ARG A 13 9.80 21.31 -6.44
N PRO A 14 10.62 20.41 -7.00
CA PRO A 14 10.13 19.43 -7.95
C PRO A 14 8.99 18.64 -7.27
N THR A 15 7.79 18.72 -7.85
CA THR A 15 6.65 17.93 -7.42
C THR A 15 6.99 16.45 -7.62
N PRO A 16 6.77 15.58 -6.62
CA PRO A 16 6.97 14.15 -6.80
C PRO A 16 6.08 13.67 -7.94
N ASN A 17 6.71 13.04 -8.92
CA ASN A 17 6.07 12.55 -10.13
C ASN A 17 4.92 11.58 -9.79
N ASN A 18 3.71 11.88 -10.27
CA ASN A 18 2.45 11.21 -9.94
C ASN A 18 2.20 9.95 -10.79
N ASP A 19 3.21 9.07 -10.88
CA ASP A 19 3.20 7.90 -11.76
C ASP A 19 3.30 6.55 -11.02
N ASN A 20 3.16 6.51 -9.69
CA ASN A 20 3.00 5.24 -8.95
C ASN A 20 1.56 4.73 -9.02
N LYS A 21 1.06 4.52 -10.24
CA LYS A 21 -0.22 3.85 -10.47
C LYS A 21 -0.09 2.40 -10.02
N VAL A 22 -0.80 2.05 -8.95
CA VAL A 22 -1.21 0.68 -8.65
C VAL A 22 -1.49 -0.07 -9.96
N ASN A 23 -0.74 -1.14 -10.24
CA ASN A 23 -0.78 -1.79 -11.54
C ASN A 23 -1.93 -2.80 -11.58
N GLU A 24 -3.07 -2.37 -12.09
CA GLU A 24 -4.30 -3.17 -12.12
C GLU A 24 -4.16 -4.48 -12.89
N ALA A 25 -3.35 -4.51 -13.96
CA ALA A 25 -3.14 -5.72 -14.74
C ALA A 25 -2.40 -6.79 -13.92
N ARG A 26 -1.42 -6.37 -13.12
CA ARG A 26 -0.69 -7.27 -12.22
C ARG A 26 -1.56 -7.73 -11.07
N ILE A 27 -2.36 -6.83 -10.47
CA ILE A 27 -3.36 -7.23 -9.45
C ILE A 27 -4.28 -8.31 -10.00
N LYS A 28 -4.78 -8.14 -11.22
CA LYS A 28 -5.65 -9.14 -11.84
C LYS A 28 -4.96 -10.51 -11.92
N LYS A 29 -3.74 -10.57 -12.46
CA LYS A 29 -2.98 -11.83 -12.54
C LYS A 29 -2.76 -12.48 -11.17
N VAL A 30 -2.42 -11.68 -10.16
CA VAL A 30 -2.21 -12.15 -8.80
C VAL A 30 -3.50 -12.75 -8.21
N LEU A 31 -4.63 -12.07 -8.39
CA LEU A 31 -5.93 -12.55 -7.91
C LEU A 31 -6.45 -13.75 -8.74
N ASP A 32 -6.06 -13.87 -10.00
CA ASP A 32 -6.33 -15.04 -10.84
C ASP A 32 -5.42 -16.24 -10.48
N GLY A 33 -4.47 -16.05 -9.56
CA GLY A 33 -3.64 -17.12 -9.01
C GLY A 33 -2.29 -17.35 -9.68
N ASP A 34 -1.79 -16.39 -10.45
CA ASP A 34 -0.43 -16.42 -10.98
C ASP A 34 0.60 -16.24 -9.85
N ALA A 35 1.11 -17.36 -9.33
CA ALA A 35 2.10 -17.37 -8.25
C ALA A 35 3.44 -16.74 -8.64
N ALA A 36 3.82 -16.82 -9.92
CA ALA A 36 5.06 -16.20 -10.40
C ALA A 36 4.95 -14.67 -10.39
N GLU A 37 3.83 -14.15 -10.89
CA GLU A 37 3.53 -12.72 -10.85
C GLU A 37 3.36 -12.23 -9.40
N MET A 38 2.74 -13.03 -8.52
CA MET A 38 2.59 -12.72 -7.09
C MET A 38 3.95 -12.49 -6.42
N ASN A 39 4.88 -13.44 -6.55
CA ASN A 39 6.20 -13.35 -5.95
C ASN A 39 6.98 -12.15 -6.52
N LYS A 40 6.96 -11.99 -7.84
CA LYS A 40 7.65 -10.90 -8.52
C LYS A 40 7.11 -9.54 -8.06
N TYR A 41 5.80 -9.37 -8.06
CA TYR A 41 5.19 -8.09 -7.71
C TYR A 41 5.34 -7.77 -6.23
N ALA A 42 5.18 -8.76 -5.35
CA ALA A 42 5.38 -8.57 -3.92
C ALA A 42 6.82 -8.16 -3.61
N ASN A 43 7.81 -8.76 -4.27
CA ASN A 43 9.21 -8.40 -4.11
C ASN A 43 9.51 -6.96 -4.54
N GLU A 44 9.03 -6.56 -5.73
CA GLU A 44 9.21 -5.20 -6.24
C GLU A 44 8.53 -4.14 -5.37
N LEU A 45 7.33 -4.43 -4.85
CA LEU A 45 6.63 -3.57 -3.91
C LEU A 45 7.38 -3.47 -2.58
N ALA A 46 7.88 -4.59 -2.06
CA ALA A 46 8.66 -4.62 -0.84
C ALA A 46 9.90 -3.73 -0.95
N GLU A 47 10.67 -3.84 -2.03
CA GLU A 47 11.82 -2.98 -2.31
C GLU A 47 11.41 -1.50 -2.43
N TYR A 48 10.31 -1.24 -3.12
CA TYR A 48 9.75 0.10 -3.27
C TYR A 48 9.36 0.74 -1.93
N TYR A 49 8.92 -0.04 -0.94
CA TYR A 49 8.49 0.48 0.36
C TYR A 49 9.62 0.78 1.36
N LEU A 50 10.85 0.30 1.10
CA LEU A 50 12.02 0.52 1.97
C LEU A 50 12.62 1.93 1.96
N PRO A 51 12.79 2.62 0.80
CA PRO A 51 13.44 3.93 0.75
C PRO A 51 12.53 5.07 1.20
N GLY A 52 13.05 5.94 2.07
CA GLY A 52 12.36 7.13 2.58
C GLY A 52 13.01 7.67 3.86
N LYS A 53 12.57 8.84 4.34
CA LYS A 53 12.83 9.25 5.73
C LYS A 53 12.01 8.37 6.68
N GLU A 54 12.38 8.25 7.96
CA GLU A 54 11.63 7.39 8.91
C GLU A 54 10.11 7.63 8.90
N ASN A 55 9.68 8.89 8.73
CA ASN A 55 8.26 9.27 8.72
C ASN A 55 7.55 9.05 7.36
N GLU A 56 8.29 8.61 6.35
CA GLU A 56 7.82 8.38 4.97
C GLU A 56 7.94 6.91 4.55
N LYS A 57 8.68 6.10 5.32
CA LYS A 57 8.79 4.66 5.13
C LYS A 57 7.56 3.94 5.66
N LEU A 58 7.28 2.79 5.07
CA LEU A 58 6.32 1.84 5.59
C LEU A 58 7.07 0.90 6.55
N SER A 59 6.72 0.89 7.83
CA SER A 59 7.34 -0.05 8.78
C SER A 59 6.71 -1.43 8.65
N THR A 60 7.46 -2.48 9.01
CA THR A 60 6.90 -3.83 9.04
C THR A 60 5.73 -3.93 10.02
N SER A 61 5.79 -3.21 11.15
CA SER A 61 4.68 -3.21 12.12
C SER A 61 3.38 -2.68 11.52
N GLN A 62 3.44 -1.66 10.66
CA GLN A 62 2.26 -1.12 9.97
C GLN A 62 1.67 -2.14 9.00
N ILE A 63 2.51 -2.80 8.19
CA ILE A 63 2.05 -3.81 7.23
C ILE A 63 1.50 -5.03 7.98
N ARG A 64 2.20 -5.48 9.03
CA ARG A 64 1.79 -6.64 9.83
C ARG A 64 0.45 -6.42 10.52
N ASN A 65 0.25 -5.28 11.18
CA ASN A 65 -1.01 -5.00 11.87
C ASN A 65 -2.20 -5.13 10.91
N PHE A 66 -2.02 -4.73 9.66
CA PHE A 66 -3.02 -4.87 8.62
C PHE A 66 -3.18 -6.33 8.14
N LEU A 67 -2.06 -7.01 7.84
CA LEU A 67 -2.04 -8.42 7.47
C LEU A 67 -2.74 -9.29 8.51
N ASP A 68 -2.49 -9.06 9.79
CA ASP A 68 -3.07 -9.84 10.89
C ASP A 68 -4.60 -9.79 10.88
N GLU A 69 -5.20 -8.66 10.50
CA GLU A 69 -6.66 -8.52 10.40
C GLU A 69 -7.22 -9.34 9.24
N ILE A 70 -6.54 -9.31 8.09
CA ILE A 70 -6.91 -10.12 6.92
C ILE A 70 -6.73 -11.61 7.23
N GLN A 71 -5.63 -12.00 7.86
CA GLN A 71 -5.34 -13.41 8.16
C GLN A 71 -6.31 -14.02 9.17
N LYS A 72 -6.83 -13.20 10.11
CA LYS A 72 -7.91 -13.62 11.03
C LYS A 72 -9.23 -13.93 10.33
N MET A 73 -9.42 -13.49 9.09
CA MET A 73 -10.58 -13.86 8.30
C MET A 73 -10.40 -15.29 7.77
N LYS A 74 -11.15 -16.22 8.35
CA LYS A 74 -11.20 -17.63 7.91
C LYS A 74 -11.86 -17.81 6.55
N GLU A 75 -12.84 -16.96 6.25
CA GLU A 75 -13.62 -16.98 5.02
C GLU A 75 -13.78 -15.56 4.49
N PHE A 76 -14.06 -15.45 3.19
CA PHE A 76 -14.38 -14.18 2.56
C PHE A 76 -15.58 -13.52 3.23
N SER A 77 -15.44 -12.22 3.52
CA SER A 77 -16.54 -11.39 4.00
C SER A 77 -16.36 -9.99 3.48
N ALA A 78 -17.21 -9.61 2.52
CA ALA A 78 -17.22 -8.27 1.94
C ALA A 78 -17.35 -7.19 3.03
N ASN A 79 -18.25 -7.38 4.01
CA ASN A 79 -18.42 -6.43 5.11
C ASN A 79 -17.15 -6.29 5.96
N LYS A 80 -16.47 -7.39 6.31
CA LYS A 80 -15.23 -7.31 7.07
C LYS A 80 -14.14 -6.59 6.29
N LEU A 81 -14.02 -6.83 4.98
CA LEU A 81 -13.06 -6.11 4.13
C LEU A 81 -13.37 -4.62 4.05
N GLN A 82 -14.64 -4.23 3.96
CA GLN A 82 -15.03 -2.80 3.97
C GLN A 82 -14.64 -2.12 5.29
N LEU A 83 -14.76 -2.81 6.42
CA LEU A 83 -14.38 -2.29 7.74
C LEU A 83 -12.86 -2.10 7.93
N LEU A 84 -12.03 -2.64 7.03
CA LEU A 84 -10.60 -2.38 7.02
C LEU A 84 -10.24 -1.00 6.45
N ARG A 85 -11.09 -0.44 5.58
CA ARG A 85 -10.81 0.83 4.86
C ARG A 85 -10.63 2.04 5.80
N PRO A 86 -11.45 2.24 6.86
CA PRO A 86 -11.23 3.33 7.81
C PRO A 86 -9.88 3.23 8.54
N LYS A 87 -9.41 2.03 8.86
CA LYS A 87 -8.11 1.81 9.53
C LYS A 87 -6.95 2.17 8.61
N LEU A 88 -7.03 1.77 7.34
CA LEU A 88 -6.07 2.16 6.31
C LEU A 88 -6.04 3.68 6.11
N ALA A 89 -7.21 4.33 6.06
CA ALA A 89 -7.30 5.77 5.94
C ALA A 89 -6.67 6.50 7.14
N TYR A 90 -6.90 6.01 8.36
CA TYR A 90 -6.28 6.56 9.56
C TYR A 90 -4.76 6.42 9.53
N ALA A 91 -4.24 5.24 9.17
CA ALA A 91 -2.81 5.00 9.05
C ALA A 91 -2.14 5.92 8.01
N ALA A 92 -2.76 6.07 6.83
CA ALA A 92 -2.29 6.97 5.78
C ALA A 92 -2.46 8.46 6.12
N GLY A 93 -3.41 8.83 6.98
CA GLY A 93 -3.55 10.20 7.48
C GLY A 93 -2.47 10.57 8.50
N ARG A 94 -2.01 9.59 9.28
CA ARG A 94 -0.97 9.77 10.31
C ARG A 94 0.45 9.74 9.75
N HIS A 95 0.67 8.98 8.67
CA HIS A 95 1.98 8.78 8.06
C HIS A 95 1.98 9.23 6.60
N LYS A 96 2.92 10.08 6.21
CA LYS A 96 3.08 10.55 4.83
C LYS A 96 3.88 9.53 4.02
N GLY A 97 3.95 9.70 2.70
CA GLY A 97 4.79 8.87 1.83
C GLY A 97 4.22 7.47 1.57
N ARG A 98 5.06 6.44 1.71
CA ARG A 98 4.82 5.07 1.22
C ARG A 98 3.60 4.38 1.83
N VAL A 99 3.18 4.83 3.02
CA VAL A 99 1.95 4.34 3.67
C VAL A 99 0.70 4.63 2.83
N ARG A 100 0.67 5.77 2.13
CA ARG A 100 -0.41 6.10 1.21
C ARG A 100 -0.42 5.18 0.00
N ASP A 101 0.74 4.91 -0.59
CA ASP A 101 0.86 4.03 -1.77
C ASP A 101 0.45 2.60 -1.42
N PHE A 102 0.85 2.11 -0.24
CA PHE A 102 0.38 0.83 0.29
C PHE A 102 -1.15 0.81 0.49
N ARG A 103 -1.71 1.87 1.09
CA ARG A 103 -3.15 1.99 1.26
C ARG A 103 -3.88 1.95 -0.08
N ASP A 104 -3.38 2.64 -1.09
CA ASP A 104 -4.02 2.68 -2.42
C ASP A 104 -3.95 1.31 -3.11
N LEU A 105 -2.84 0.57 -2.97
CA LEU A 105 -2.73 -0.82 -3.42
C LEU A 105 -3.78 -1.72 -2.75
N ILE A 106 -3.85 -1.66 -1.42
CA ILE A 106 -4.78 -2.48 -0.63
C ILE A 106 -6.23 -2.14 -0.95
N GLU A 107 -6.57 -0.86 -1.13
CA GLU A 107 -7.92 -0.43 -1.52
C GLU A 107 -8.34 -1.11 -2.84
N LYS A 108 -7.43 -1.16 -3.81
CA LYS A 108 -7.65 -1.81 -5.10
C LYS A 108 -7.76 -3.32 -5.02
N LEU A 109 -6.98 -3.95 -4.14
CA LEU A 109 -7.13 -5.38 -3.85
C LEU A 109 -8.51 -5.66 -3.23
N ILE A 110 -8.93 -4.90 -2.22
CA ILE A 110 -10.25 -5.05 -1.59
C ILE A 110 -11.38 -4.88 -2.61
N GLU A 111 -11.26 -3.91 -3.53
CA GLU A 111 -12.25 -3.66 -4.59
C GLU A 111 -12.42 -4.87 -5.54
N LYS A 112 -11.31 -5.56 -5.87
CA LYS A 112 -11.30 -6.68 -6.83
C LYS A 112 -11.41 -8.05 -6.16
N THR A 113 -11.36 -8.11 -4.83
CA THR A 113 -11.41 -9.37 -4.07
C THR A 113 -12.86 -9.85 -3.93
N ASN A 114 -13.07 -11.13 -4.18
CA ASN A 114 -14.33 -11.85 -4.02
C ASN A 114 -14.06 -13.18 -3.30
N LYS A 115 -15.08 -14.05 -3.22
CA LYS A 115 -14.95 -15.33 -2.53
C LYS A 115 -13.91 -16.26 -3.16
N ASP A 116 -13.81 -16.27 -4.48
CA ASP A 116 -13.01 -17.23 -5.23
C ASP A 116 -11.52 -16.89 -5.22
N ASN A 117 -11.19 -15.59 -5.11
CA ASN A 117 -9.81 -15.12 -5.09
C ASN A 117 -9.31 -14.67 -3.70
N PHE A 118 -10.10 -14.89 -2.64
CA PHE A 118 -9.77 -14.38 -1.32
C PHE A 118 -8.44 -14.91 -0.78
N ASP A 119 -8.16 -16.20 -0.97
CA ASP A 119 -6.90 -16.79 -0.52
C ASP A 119 -5.69 -16.23 -1.30
N HIS A 120 -5.87 -15.93 -2.59
CA HIS A 120 -4.83 -15.29 -3.40
C HIS A 120 -4.53 -13.87 -2.90
N PHE A 121 -5.57 -13.12 -2.51
CA PHE A 121 -5.40 -11.83 -1.85
C PHE A 121 -4.61 -11.96 -0.53
N LYS A 122 -4.98 -12.91 0.35
CA LYS A 122 -4.27 -13.15 1.63
C LYS A 122 -2.79 -13.46 1.40
N ASN A 123 -2.52 -14.40 0.49
CA ASN A 123 -1.16 -14.83 0.16
C ASN A 123 -0.33 -13.67 -0.41
N PHE A 124 -0.92 -12.80 -1.22
CA PHE A 124 -0.19 -11.66 -1.77
C PHE A 124 0.19 -10.63 -0.71
N VAL A 125 -0.72 -10.27 0.20
CA VAL A 125 -0.41 -9.33 1.29
C VAL A 125 0.65 -9.92 2.22
N GLU A 126 0.60 -11.23 2.47
CA GLU A 126 1.61 -11.95 3.24
C GLU A 126 2.98 -11.94 2.55
N ALA A 127 3.02 -12.19 1.23
CA ALA A 127 4.24 -12.12 0.44
C ALA A 127 4.89 -10.74 0.51
N ILE A 128 4.12 -9.65 0.44
CA ILE A 128 4.64 -8.28 0.60
C ILE A 128 5.34 -8.12 1.95
N VAL A 129 4.74 -8.60 3.05
CA VAL A 129 5.34 -8.55 4.39
C VAL A 129 6.63 -9.38 4.45
N ALA A 130 6.60 -10.59 3.89
CA ALA A 130 7.75 -11.49 3.88
C ALA A 130 8.94 -10.89 3.13
N TYR A 131 8.73 -10.37 1.93
CA TYR A 131 9.78 -9.72 1.15
C TYR A 131 10.24 -8.40 1.79
N HIS A 132 9.33 -7.61 2.39
CA HIS A 132 9.72 -6.39 3.09
C HIS A 132 10.66 -6.69 4.25
N ARG A 133 10.39 -7.77 5.00
CA ARG A 133 11.28 -8.28 6.04
C ARG A 133 12.60 -8.80 5.50
N PHE A 134 12.56 -9.56 4.42
CA PHE A 134 13.74 -10.10 3.76
C PHE A 134 14.73 -9.00 3.35
N HIS A 135 14.22 -7.88 2.82
CA HIS A 135 15.03 -6.73 2.42
C HIS A 135 15.41 -5.77 3.57
N GLY A 136 15.20 -6.16 4.83
CA GLY A 136 15.65 -5.40 6.00
C GLY A 136 14.69 -4.33 6.50
N GLY A 137 13.42 -4.38 6.10
CA GLY A 137 12.36 -3.56 6.70
C GLY A 137 12.21 -3.84 8.20
N LYS A 138 12.10 -2.79 9.01
CA LYS A 138 11.93 -2.87 10.47
C LYS A 138 10.47 -2.69 10.87
#